data_AF-A0A9N8JSR8-F1
#
_entry.id   AF-A0A9N8JSR8-F1
#
_cell.length_a   1.000
_cell.length_b   1.000
_cell.length_c   1.000
_cell.angle_alpha   90.00
_cell.angle_beta   90.00
_cell.angle_gamma   90.00
#
_symmetry.space_group_name_H-M   'P 1'
#
loop_
_entity.id
_entity.type
_entity.pdbx_description
1 polymer ?
#
loop_
_entity_poly.entity_id
_entity_poly.type
_entity_poly.pdbx_seq_one_letter_code
_entity_poly.pdbx_strand_id
1 'polypeptide(L)'
;MATEREIGMSQLIEAMMPNQRRWQPQAARLLSSHLAFDILYLPGWVISGAIVTRLNYPSSETGILIGYFILAGLALSSWSIAFASLFRKAQLSGITVTIVSIVLAIIVQVQTPKQTGAIVILALLFPPMNFTLFIIYMAYWQRDNLAAVLSEAPPGAPWRVSGSVFFVLCVIQILIYPLIGASIERALYGTASKARNMHHSAEKETARITNLTKQYEPSWLYRNIWSRFSKSKRETVHAVNDVSFTIRAGEIHVLLGANGAGKHKRTSFPFAQAFHVVAIKMYNTF
;
A
#
# COMPACT_ATOMS: atom_id res chain seq x y z
N MET A 1 -2.10 -5.39 -0.68
CA MET A 1 -3.10 -4.31 -0.48
C MET A 1 -4.38 -4.71 0.26
N ALA A 2 -5.29 -5.52 -0.29
CA ALA A 2 -6.56 -5.84 0.40
C ALA A 2 -6.34 -6.57 1.74
N THR A 3 -5.35 -7.46 1.81
CA THR A 3 -4.94 -8.14 3.06
C THR A 3 -4.43 -7.17 4.13
N GLU A 4 -3.65 -6.14 3.76
CA GLU A 4 -3.20 -5.10 4.70
C GLU A 4 -4.37 -4.29 5.28
N ARG A 5 -5.47 -4.17 4.53
CA ARG A 5 -6.70 -3.53 5.03
C ARG A 5 -7.46 -4.45 5.95
N GLU A 6 -7.60 -5.72 5.59
CA GLU A 6 -8.32 -6.72 6.38
C GLU A 6 -7.69 -6.91 7.77
N ILE A 7 -6.35 -6.90 7.86
CA ILE A 7 -5.61 -7.04 9.12
C ILE A 7 -5.52 -5.69 9.87
N GLY A 8 -5.92 -4.57 9.25
CA GLY A 8 -5.83 -3.23 9.85
C GLY A 8 -4.42 -2.63 9.86
N MET A 9 -3.44 -3.27 9.18
CA MET A 9 -2.07 -2.74 9.07
C MET A 9 -2.02 -1.36 8.40
N SER A 10 -2.87 -1.13 7.40
CA SER A 10 -2.99 0.18 6.74
C SER A 10 -3.27 1.32 7.74
N GLN A 11 -4.19 1.10 8.69
CA GLN A 11 -4.53 2.07 9.72
C GLN A 11 -3.39 2.27 10.73
N LEU A 12 -2.67 1.20 11.06
CA LEU A 12 -1.52 1.27 11.95
C LEU A 12 -0.37 2.10 11.33
N ILE A 13 -0.05 1.85 10.06
CA ILE A 13 0.99 2.59 9.32
C ILE A 13 0.61 4.07 9.21
N GLU A 14 -0.66 4.38 8.92
CA GLU A 14 -1.15 5.75 8.87
C GLU A 14 -1.10 6.45 10.24
N ALA A 15 -1.28 5.72 11.34
CA ALA A 15 -1.19 6.27 12.69
C ALA A 15 0.26 6.50 13.16
N MET A 16 1.21 5.72 12.65
CA MET A 16 2.63 5.78 13.03
C MET A 16 3.45 6.79 12.23
N MET A 17 2.95 7.28 11.08
CA MET A 17 3.67 8.22 10.23
C MET A 17 3.33 9.69 10.57
N PRO A 18 4.29 10.49 11.08
CA PRO A 18 4.05 11.90 11.40
C PRO A 18 4.03 12.73 10.11
N ASN A 19 2.86 12.83 9.46
CA ASN A 19 2.72 13.56 8.20
C ASN A 19 1.68 14.67 8.28
N GLN A 20 2.03 15.83 7.73
CA GLN A 20 1.14 17.01 7.71
C GLN A 20 -0.08 16.80 6.80
N ARG A 21 0.05 15.98 5.73
CA ARG A 21 -1.05 15.71 4.80
C ARG A 21 -1.36 14.22 4.78
N ARG A 22 -2.64 13.88 5.04
CA ARG A 22 -3.13 12.48 5.12
C ARG A 22 -2.95 11.63 3.86
N TRP A 23 -2.74 12.25 2.70
CA TRP A 23 -2.50 11.51 1.44
C TRP A 23 -1.06 11.00 1.33
N GLN A 24 -0.11 11.56 2.07
CA GLN A 24 1.31 11.20 1.97
C GLN A 24 1.58 9.76 2.46
N PRO A 25 1.07 9.29 3.63
CA PRO A 25 1.26 7.91 4.06
C PRO A 25 0.58 6.90 3.11
N GLN A 26 -0.61 7.25 2.62
CA GLN A 26 -1.37 6.41 1.70
C GLN A 26 -0.64 6.27 0.36
N ALA A 27 -0.17 7.38 -0.22
CA ALA A 27 0.59 7.39 -1.46
C ALA A 27 1.93 6.65 -1.32
N ALA A 28 2.64 6.84 -0.20
CA ALA A 28 3.88 6.13 0.07
C ALA A 28 3.67 4.62 0.14
N ARG A 29 2.60 4.15 0.81
CA ARG A 29 2.24 2.73 0.88
C ARG A 29 1.89 2.17 -0.50
N LEU A 30 1.05 2.88 -1.25
CA LEU A 30 0.63 2.50 -2.59
C LEU A 30 1.80 2.40 -3.57
N LEU A 31 2.66 3.42 -3.61
CA LEU A 31 3.84 3.45 -4.47
C LEU A 31 4.86 2.40 -4.06
N SER A 32 5.06 2.19 -2.75
CA SER A 32 5.97 1.15 -2.26
C SER A 32 5.50 -0.25 -2.70
N SER A 33 4.21 -0.55 -2.57
CA SER A 33 3.67 -1.82 -3.04
C SER A 33 3.77 -1.96 -4.56
N HIS A 34 3.44 -0.91 -5.31
CA HIS A 34 3.52 -0.92 -6.78
C HIS A 34 4.94 -1.20 -7.24
N LEU A 35 5.92 -0.41 -6.79
CA LEU A 35 7.34 -0.57 -7.16
C LEU A 35 7.90 -1.93 -6.74
N ALA A 36 7.53 -2.45 -5.57
CA ALA A 36 8.02 -3.75 -5.12
C ALA A 36 7.54 -4.90 -6.03
N PHE A 37 6.27 -4.89 -6.43
CA PHE A 37 5.75 -5.91 -7.36
C PHE A 37 6.30 -5.72 -8.76
N ASP A 38 6.44 -4.48 -9.23
CA ASP A 38 6.97 -4.20 -10.56
C ASP A 38 8.41 -4.69 -10.73
N ILE A 39 9.29 -4.42 -9.76
CA ILE A 39 10.68 -4.89 -9.78
C ILE A 39 10.74 -6.41 -9.77
N LEU A 40 9.87 -7.06 -9.00
CA LEU A 40 9.81 -8.52 -8.92
C LEU A 40 9.36 -9.17 -10.24
N TYR A 41 8.39 -8.57 -10.92
CA TYR A 41 7.81 -9.12 -12.16
C TYR A 41 8.54 -8.68 -13.44
N LEU A 42 9.37 -7.64 -13.39
CA LEU A 42 10.11 -7.10 -14.54
C LEU A 42 10.87 -8.18 -15.34
N PRO A 43 11.66 -9.08 -14.72
CA PRO A 43 12.36 -10.13 -15.48
C PRO A 43 11.37 -11.06 -16.21
N GLY A 44 10.22 -11.35 -15.59
CA GLY A 44 9.17 -12.16 -16.19
C GLY A 44 8.56 -11.51 -17.43
N TRP A 45 8.33 -10.19 -17.40
CA TRP A 45 7.81 -9.45 -18.56
C TRP A 45 8.82 -9.40 -19.70
N VAL A 46 10.10 -9.18 -19.39
CA VAL A 46 11.19 -9.17 -20.39
C VAL A 46 11.31 -10.53 -21.08
N ILE A 47 11.37 -11.62 -20.31
CA ILE A 47 11.49 -12.98 -20.84
C ILE A 47 10.25 -13.32 -21.68
N SER A 48 9.05 -13.00 -21.20
CA SER A 48 7.80 -13.27 -21.94
C SER A 48 7.76 -12.51 -23.27
N GLY A 49 8.12 -11.22 -23.28
CA GLY A 49 8.19 -10.43 -24.50
C GLY A 49 9.22 -10.97 -25.50
N ALA A 50 10.39 -11.41 -25.01
CA ALA A 50 11.42 -12.03 -25.85
C ALA A 50 10.93 -13.34 -26.49
N ILE A 51 10.30 -14.23 -25.70
CA ILE A 51 9.76 -15.50 -26.18
C ILE A 51 8.67 -15.26 -27.23
N VAL A 52 7.70 -14.39 -26.93
CA VAL A 52 6.57 -14.11 -27.84
C VAL A 52 7.04 -13.50 -29.15
N THR A 53 8.02 -12.59 -29.12
CA THR A 53 8.57 -12.03 -30.36
C THR A 53 9.22 -13.12 -31.22
N ARG A 54 10.07 -13.96 -30.63
CA ARG A 54 10.83 -14.96 -31.39
C ARG A 54 9.95 -16.09 -31.93
N LEU A 55 8.89 -16.46 -31.21
CA LEU A 55 8.02 -17.55 -31.63
C LEU A 55 6.87 -17.10 -32.54
N ASN A 56 6.25 -15.95 -32.27
CA ASN A 56 5.02 -15.54 -32.97
C ASN A 56 5.25 -14.45 -34.01
N TYR A 57 6.26 -13.58 -33.82
CA TYR A 57 6.46 -12.37 -34.63
C TYR A 57 7.89 -12.25 -35.16
N PRO A 58 8.40 -13.24 -35.94
CA PRO A 58 9.78 -13.29 -36.37
C PRO A 58 10.19 -12.13 -37.30
N SER A 59 9.23 -11.51 -37.99
CA SER A 59 9.50 -10.40 -38.92
C SER A 59 9.67 -9.06 -38.21
N SER A 60 9.28 -8.96 -36.93
CA SER A 60 9.26 -7.70 -36.19
C SER A 60 10.47 -7.54 -35.26
N GLU A 61 10.83 -6.28 -34.98
CA GLU A 61 11.91 -5.97 -34.05
C GLU A 61 11.58 -6.45 -32.64
N THR A 62 12.55 -7.10 -31.97
CA THR A 62 12.36 -7.64 -30.61
C THR A 62 12.16 -6.55 -29.56
N GLY A 63 12.78 -5.37 -29.76
CA GLY A 63 12.72 -4.26 -28.81
C GLY A 63 11.30 -3.72 -28.60
N ILE A 64 10.50 -3.67 -29.66
CA ILE A 64 9.12 -3.17 -29.62
C ILE A 64 8.27 -3.99 -28.64
N LEU A 65 8.27 -5.32 -28.79
CA LEU A 65 7.42 -6.17 -27.97
C LEU A 65 7.89 -6.21 -26.52
N ILE A 66 9.21 -6.27 -26.29
CA ILE A 66 9.78 -6.24 -24.93
C ILE A 66 9.38 -4.94 -24.23
N GLY A 67 9.56 -3.79 -24.89
CA GLY A 67 9.17 -2.49 -24.36
C GLY A 67 7.67 -2.44 -24.03
N TYR A 68 6.83 -2.99 -24.91
CA TYR A 68 5.39 -3.04 -24.66
C TYR A 68 5.02 -3.94 -23.49
N PHE A 69 5.61 -5.14 -23.37
CA PHE A 69 5.33 -6.06 -22.26
C PHE A 69 5.67 -5.47 -20.90
N ILE A 70 6.76 -4.70 -20.81
CA ILE A 70 7.12 -3.99 -19.57
C ILE A 70 6.06 -2.93 -19.26
N LEU A 71 5.71 -2.07 -20.21
CA LEU A 71 4.73 -1.01 -20.00
C LEU A 71 3.32 -1.54 -19.70
N ALA A 72 2.89 -2.58 -20.41
CA ALA A 72 1.63 -3.26 -20.17
C ALA A 72 1.61 -3.95 -18.79
N GLY A 73 2.72 -4.55 -18.38
CA GLY A 73 2.89 -5.12 -17.04
C GLY A 73 2.70 -4.08 -15.93
N LEU A 74 3.35 -2.92 -16.07
CA LEU A 74 3.18 -1.78 -15.16
C LEU A 74 1.72 -1.25 -15.16
N ALA A 75 1.09 -1.15 -16.33
CA ALA A 75 -0.30 -0.69 -16.44
C ALA A 75 -1.29 -1.69 -15.80
N LEU A 76 -1.06 -3.00 -15.94
CA LEU A 76 -1.86 -4.07 -15.33
C LEU A 76 -1.65 -4.15 -13.80
N SER A 77 -0.43 -3.89 -13.33
CA SER A 77 -0.13 -3.73 -11.89
C SER A 77 -0.93 -2.57 -11.30
N SER A 78 -0.88 -1.40 -11.96
CA SER A 78 -1.67 -0.21 -11.63
C SER A 78 -3.19 -0.48 -11.62
N TRP A 79 -3.70 -1.20 -12.62
CA TRP A 79 -5.11 -1.63 -12.67
C TRP A 79 -5.51 -2.51 -11.48
N SER A 80 -4.66 -3.48 -11.14
CA SER A 80 -4.91 -4.39 -10.02
C SER A 80 -5.02 -3.63 -8.70
N ILE A 81 -4.15 -2.65 -8.46
CA ILE A 81 -4.22 -1.78 -7.28
C ILE A 81 -5.53 -0.99 -7.23
N ALA A 82 -5.93 -0.39 -8.36
CA ALA A 82 -7.15 0.41 -8.44
C ALA A 82 -8.39 -0.42 -8.13
N PHE A 83 -8.55 -1.59 -8.74
CA PHE A 83 -9.72 -2.43 -8.49
C PHE A 83 -9.67 -3.15 -7.14
N ALA A 84 -8.47 -3.47 -6.65
CA ALA A 84 -8.32 -4.01 -5.29
C ALA A 84 -8.77 -3.02 -4.20
N SER A 85 -8.84 -1.71 -4.51
CA SER A 85 -9.38 -0.70 -3.60
C SER A 85 -10.91 -0.76 -3.40
N LEU A 86 -11.65 -1.45 -4.26
CA LEU A 86 -13.10 -1.60 -4.12
C LEU A 86 -13.50 -2.63 -3.05
N PHE A 87 -12.61 -3.56 -2.70
CA PHE A 87 -12.94 -4.71 -1.86
C PHE A 87 -12.36 -4.61 -0.44
N ARG A 88 -13.18 -5.01 0.56
CA ARG A 88 -12.76 -5.12 1.98
C ARG A 88 -12.02 -6.41 2.30
N LYS A 89 -12.40 -7.53 1.67
CA LYS A 89 -11.84 -8.86 1.92
C LYS A 89 -10.76 -9.21 0.90
N ALA A 90 -9.64 -9.76 1.35
CA ALA A 90 -8.49 -10.05 0.49
C ALA A 90 -8.78 -11.12 -0.57
N GLN A 91 -9.40 -12.23 -0.16
CA GLN A 91 -9.61 -13.38 -1.05
C GLN A 91 -10.57 -13.09 -2.20
N LEU A 92 -11.65 -12.34 -1.93
CA LEU A 92 -12.58 -11.93 -2.97
C LEU A 92 -11.93 -10.95 -3.94
N SER A 93 -11.12 -10.02 -3.45
CA SER A 93 -10.47 -9.02 -4.29
C SER A 93 -9.55 -9.60 -5.35
N GLY A 94 -8.77 -10.64 -5.03
CA GLY A 94 -7.83 -11.22 -5.99
C GLY A 94 -8.54 -11.91 -7.15
N ILE A 95 -9.49 -12.79 -6.81
CA ILE A 95 -10.20 -13.64 -7.79
C ILE A 95 -11.10 -12.79 -8.69
N THR A 96 -11.82 -11.80 -8.16
CA THR A 96 -12.74 -11.00 -8.97
C THR A 96 -11.99 -10.15 -9.99
N VAL A 97 -10.89 -9.51 -9.60
CA VAL A 97 -10.12 -8.62 -10.49
C VAL A 97 -9.45 -9.40 -11.60
N THR A 98 -8.92 -10.60 -11.32
CA THR A 98 -8.34 -11.45 -12.36
C THR A 98 -9.39 -11.97 -13.34
N ILE A 99 -10.53 -12.49 -12.85
CA ILE A 99 -11.62 -12.95 -13.71
C ILE A 99 -12.13 -11.83 -14.62
N VAL A 100 -12.41 -10.64 -14.05
CA VAL A 100 -12.87 -9.49 -14.84
C VAL A 100 -11.84 -9.09 -15.89
N SER A 101 -10.55 -9.09 -15.55
CA SER A 101 -9.48 -8.75 -16.50
C SER A 101 -9.40 -9.75 -17.66
N ILE A 102 -9.50 -11.06 -17.37
CA ILE A 102 -9.51 -12.12 -18.38
C ILE A 102 -10.76 -11.99 -19.27
N VAL A 103 -11.94 -11.80 -18.68
CA VAL A 103 -13.20 -11.64 -19.43
C VAL A 103 -13.13 -10.43 -20.37
N LEU A 104 -12.63 -9.29 -19.90
CA LEU A 104 -12.45 -8.10 -20.74
C LEU A 104 -11.47 -8.34 -21.90
N ALA A 105 -10.37 -9.06 -21.65
CA ALA A 105 -9.41 -9.42 -22.69
C ALA A 105 -10.03 -10.35 -23.75
N ILE A 106 -10.87 -11.30 -23.34
CA ILE A 106 -11.58 -12.21 -24.26
C ILE A 106 -12.63 -11.46 -25.07
N ILE A 107 -13.40 -10.56 -24.44
CA ILE A 107 -14.45 -9.79 -25.12
C ILE A 107 -13.88 -9.01 -26.31
N VAL A 108 -12.75 -8.31 -26.13
CA VAL A 108 -12.15 -7.52 -27.23
C VAL A 108 -11.53 -8.41 -28.31
N GLN A 109 -11.07 -9.61 -27.93
CA GLN A 109 -10.53 -10.59 -28.88
C GLN A 109 -11.64 -11.15 -29.77
N VAL A 110 -12.80 -11.49 -29.19
CA VAL A 110 -13.93 -12.06 -29.94
C VAL A 110 -14.63 -10.98 -30.77
N GLN A 111 -14.78 -9.78 -30.23
CA GLN A 111 -15.44 -8.66 -30.88
C GLN A 111 -14.50 -7.46 -30.99
N THR A 112 -13.57 -7.54 -31.94
CA THR A 112 -12.70 -6.40 -32.22
C THR A 112 -13.50 -5.28 -32.89
N PRO A 113 -13.56 -4.07 -32.30
CA PRO A 113 -14.29 -2.95 -32.88
C PRO A 113 -13.71 -2.57 -34.24
N LYS A 114 -14.59 -2.22 -35.19
CA LYS A 114 -14.18 -1.73 -36.51
C LYS A 114 -13.87 -0.23 -36.50
N GLN A 115 -14.43 0.51 -35.54
CA GLN A 115 -14.28 1.96 -35.44
C GLN A 115 -13.00 2.33 -34.69
N THR A 116 -12.18 3.21 -35.28
CA THR A 116 -10.93 3.72 -34.69
C THR A 116 -11.14 4.32 -33.29
N GLY A 117 -12.17 5.15 -33.12
CA GLY A 117 -12.46 5.80 -31.83
C GLY A 117 -12.80 4.80 -30.72
N ALA A 118 -13.55 3.74 -31.05
CA ALA A 118 -13.90 2.71 -30.08
C ALA A 118 -12.66 1.98 -29.55
N ILE A 119 -11.67 1.70 -30.40
CA ILE A 119 -10.42 1.06 -30.00
C ILE A 119 -9.63 1.95 -29.05
N VAL A 120 -9.48 3.23 -29.36
CA VAL A 120 -8.74 4.16 -28.50
C VAL A 120 -9.41 4.31 -27.13
N ILE A 121 -10.74 4.42 -27.10
CA ILE A 121 -11.49 4.54 -25.84
C ILE A 121 -11.38 3.26 -25.01
N LEU A 122 -11.56 2.09 -25.62
CA LEU A 122 -11.48 0.81 -24.92
C LEU A 122 -10.05 0.52 -24.43
N ALA A 123 -9.05 0.82 -25.26
CA ALA A 123 -7.64 0.70 -24.89
C ALA A 123 -7.25 1.69 -23.78
N LEU A 124 -7.85 2.89 -23.73
CA LEU A 124 -7.61 3.86 -22.66
C LEU A 124 -8.26 3.41 -21.34
N LEU A 125 -9.49 2.90 -21.39
CA LEU A 125 -10.30 2.64 -20.20
C LEU A 125 -10.02 1.27 -19.55
N PHE A 126 -9.49 0.32 -20.31
CA PHE A 126 -9.24 -1.04 -19.86
C PHE A 126 -7.84 -1.54 -20.31
N PRO A 127 -6.84 -1.59 -19.41
CA PRO A 127 -5.50 -2.14 -19.69
C PRO A 127 -5.50 -3.58 -20.22
N PRO A 128 -6.36 -4.50 -19.74
CA PRO A 128 -6.45 -5.85 -20.33
C PRO A 128 -6.88 -5.82 -21.81
N MET A 129 -7.76 -4.89 -22.18
CA MET A 129 -8.17 -4.72 -23.58
C MET A 129 -7.07 -4.06 -24.40
N ASN A 130 -6.36 -3.08 -23.84
CA ASN A 130 -5.19 -2.46 -24.46
C ASN A 130 -4.15 -3.52 -24.85
N PHE A 131 -3.78 -4.39 -23.91
CA PHE A 131 -2.83 -5.48 -24.14
C PHE A 131 -3.27 -6.37 -25.31
N THR A 132 -4.50 -6.87 -25.29
CA THR A 132 -5.00 -7.73 -26.38
C THR A 132 -5.06 -7.00 -27.72
N LEU A 133 -5.48 -5.73 -27.75
CA LEU A 133 -5.54 -4.93 -28.97
C LEU A 133 -4.16 -4.72 -29.59
N PHE A 134 -3.11 -4.55 -28.78
CA PHE A 134 -1.73 -4.48 -29.27
C PHE A 134 -1.22 -5.81 -29.81
N ILE A 135 -1.57 -6.94 -29.18
CA ILE A 135 -1.25 -8.27 -29.73
C ILE A 135 -1.93 -8.48 -31.09
N ILE A 136 -3.18 -8.03 -31.25
CA ILE A 136 -3.88 -8.03 -32.54
C ILE A 136 -3.20 -7.09 -33.54
N TYR A 137 -2.77 -5.89 -33.13
CA TYR A 137 -1.99 -4.97 -33.96
C TYR A 137 -0.75 -5.64 -34.56
N MET A 138 0.03 -6.33 -33.73
CA MET A 138 1.22 -7.05 -34.16
C MET A 138 0.88 -8.23 -35.10
N ALA A 139 -0.24 -8.90 -34.85
CA ALA A 139 -0.71 -9.99 -35.71
C ALA A 139 -1.05 -9.53 -37.14
N TYR A 140 -1.56 -8.30 -37.32
CA TYR A 140 -1.81 -7.77 -38.67
C TYR A 140 -0.53 -7.54 -39.47
N TRP A 141 0.52 -6.97 -38.86
CA TRP A 141 1.81 -6.81 -39.53
C TRP A 141 2.45 -8.14 -39.90
N GLN A 142 2.35 -9.11 -38.99
CA GLN A 142 2.90 -10.45 -39.21
C GLN A 142 2.11 -11.24 -40.27
N ARG A 143 0.80 -11.01 -40.40
CA ARG A 143 -0.03 -11.62 -41.45
C ARG A 143 0.52 -11.34 -42.85
N ASP A 144 1.00 -10.13 -43.07
CA ASP A 144 1.61 -9.72 -44.35
C ASP A 144 3.14 -9.94 -44.37
N ASN A 145 3.69 -10.60 -43.35
CA ASN A 145 5.12 -10.85 -43.13
C ASN A 145 5.99 -9.58 -43.11
N LEU A 146 5.40 -8.44 -42.77
CA LEU A 146 6.10 -7.15 -42.66
C LEU A 146 6.57 -6.91 -41.22
N ALA A 147 7.65 -6.15 -41.08
CA ALA A 147 8.10 -5.67 -39.77
C ALA A 147 7.10 -4.63 -39.23
N ALA A 148 6.72 -4.74 -37.97
CA ALA A 148 5.78 -3.79 -37.37
C ALA A 148 6.40 -2.39 -37.25
N VAL A 149 5.74 -1.39 -37.83
CA VAL A 149 6.14 0.01 -37.78
C VAL A 149 5.22 0.80 -36.85
N LEU A 150 5.73 1.23 -35.69
CA LEU A 150 4.93 1.89 -34.64
C LEU A 150 4.18 3.14 -35.09
N SER A 151 4.76 3.91 -36.00
CA SER A 151 4.17 5.16 -36.50
C SER A 151 2.97 4.93 -37.41
N GLU A 152 2.79 3.72 -37.92
CA GLU A 152 1.78 3.40 -38.93
C GLU A 152 0.64 2.55 -38.36
N ALA A 153 -0.52 2.71 -38.99
CA ALA A 153 -1.67 1.86 -38.75
C ALA A 153 -1.41 0.47 -39.35
N PRO A 154 -1.97 -0.61 -38.76
CA PRO A 154 -1.72 -1.94 -39.25
C PRO A 154 -2.33 -2.15 -40.65
N PRO A 155 -1.63 -2.86 -41.56
CA PRO A 155 -2.13 -3.12 -42.89
C PRO A 155 -3.36 -4.04 -42.84
N GLY A 156 -4.36 -3.75 -43.68
CA GLY A 156 -5.56 -4.59 -43.80
C GLY A 156 -6.53 -4.57 -42.61
N ALA A 157 -6.27 -3.78 -41.57
CA ALA A 157 -7.20 -3.62 -40.46
C ALA A 157 -8.32 -2.63 -40.79
N PRO A 158 -9.56 -2.84 -40.28
CA PRO A 158 -10.67 -1.90 -40.49
C PRO A 158 -10.49 -0.58 -39.74
N TRP A 159 -9.56 -0.53 -38.78
CA TRP A 159 -9.27 0.61 -37.93
C TRP A 159 -7.87 1.17 -38.19
N ARG A 160 -7.70 2.47 -37.96
CA ARG A 160 -6.45 3.19 -38.27
C ARG A 160 -5.86 3.82 -37.01
N VAL A 161 -5.26 2.99 -36.14
CA VAL A 161 -4.57 3.43 -34.92
C VAL A 161 -3.10 3.03 -35.03
N SER A 162 -2.21 3.98 -34.75
CA SER A 162 -0.76 3.75 -34.75
C SER A 162 -0.32 3.00 -33.50
N GLY A 163 0.70 2.14 -33.64
CA GLY A 163 1.28 1.36 -32.54
C GLY A 163 1.74 2.20 -31.35
N SER A 164 2.30 3.40 -31.59
CA SER A 164 2.76 4.30 -30.53
C SER A 164 1.63 4.81 -29.63
N VAL A 165 0.40 4.87 -30.14
CA VAL A 165 -0.77 5.28 -29.34
C VAL A 165 -0.97 4.30 -28.18
N PHE A 166 -0.84 3.00 -28.40
CA PHE A 166 -0.99 2.00 -27.34
C PHE A 166 0.07 2.16 -26.23
N PHE A 167 1.30 2.54 -26.59
CA PHE A 167 2.37 2.86 -25.62
C PHE A 167 2.02 4.09 -24.78
N VAL A 168 1.58 5.17 -25.41
CA VAL A 168 1.18 6.40 -24.71
C VAL A 168 0.00 6.13 -23.79
N LEU A 169 -0.98 5.34 -24.25
CA LEU A 169 -2.11 4.91 -23.42
C LEU A 169 -1.64 4.11 -22.20
N CYS A 170 -0.71 3.17 -22.35
CA CYS A 170 -0.13 2.45 -21.21
C CYS A 170 0.53 3.41 -20.19
N VAL A 171 1.30 4.40 -20.65
CA VAL A 171 1.95 5.39 -19.77
C VAL A 171 0.90 6.20 -19.00
N ILE A 172 -0.17 6.63 -19.67
CA ILE A 172 -1.28 7.33 -19.04
C ILE A 172 -1.94 6.45 -17.97
N GLN A 173 -2.14 5.17 -18.27
CA GLN A 173 -2.77 4.21 -17.34
C GLN A 173 -1.94 3.97 -16.08
N ILE A 174 -0.60 3.88 -16.21
CA ILE A 174 0.32 3.74 -15.07
C ILE A 174 0.16 4.88 -14.07
N LEU A 175 -0.11 6.11 -14.55
CA LEU A 175 -0.26 7.27 -13.68
C LEU A 175 -1.69 7.43 -13.15
N ILE A 176 -2.71 7.18 -13.98
CA ILE A 176 -4.11 7.45 -13.62
C ILE A 176 -4.66 6.41 -12.64
N TYR A 177 -4.42 5.11 -12.84
CA TYR A 177 -5.07 4.09 -12.01
C TYR A 177 -4.65 4.10 -10.54
N PRO A 178 -3.37 4.31 -10.17
CA PRO A 178 -3.00 4.45 -8.76
C PRO A 178 -3.68 5.64 -8.09
N LEU A 179 -3.89 6.75 -8.82
CA LEU A 179 -4.62 7.92 -8.31
C LEU A 179 -6.11 7.62 -8.11
N ILE A 180 -6.72 6.90 -9.04
CA ILE A 180 -8.09 6.41 -8.90
C ILE A 180 -8.20 5.47 -7.69
N GLY A 181 -7.28 4.51 -7.54
CA GLY A 181 -7.24 3.58 -6.41
C GLY A 181 -7.10 4.29 -5.07
N ALA A 182 -6.22 5.30 -4.99
CA ALA A 182 -6.06 6.13 -3.80
C ALA A 182 -7.36 6.89 -3.47
N SER A 183 -8.03 7.42 -4.49
CA SER A 183 -9.28 8.18 -4.34
C SER A 183 -10.43 7.28 -3.88
N ILE A 184 -10.58 6.09 -4.47
CA ILE A 184 -11.58 5.09 -4.10
C ILE A 184 -11.35 4.61 -2.67
N GLU A 185 -10.11 4.28 -2.31
CA GLU A 185 -9.78 3.85 -0.95
C GLU A 185 -10.11 4.93 0.08
N ARG A 186 -9.83 6.20 -0.24
CA ARG A 186 -10.19 7.32 0.64
C ARG A 186 -11.71 7.53 0.72
N ALA A 187 -12.45 7.31 -0.35
CA ALA A 187 -13.90 7.44 -0.37
C ALA A 187 -14.61 6.31 0.40
N LEU A 188 -14.20 5.05 0.22
CA LEU A 188 -14.85 3.90 0.87
C LEU A 188 -14.36 3.63 2.30
N TYR A 189 -13.09 3.87 2.58
CA TYR A 189 -12.44 3.49 3.85
C TYR A 189 -11.82 4.65 4.60
N GLY A 190 -11.98 5.89 4.11
CA GLY A 190 -11.58 7.07 4.84
C GLY A 190 -12.26 7.11 6.20
N THR A 191 -11.49 6.86 7.26
CA THR A 191 -11.89 7.09 8.65
C THR A 191 -11.86 8.59 8.91
N ALA A 192 -12.73 9.32 8.21
CA ALA A 192 -13.08 10.69 8.54
C ALA A 192 -13.89 10.66 9.84
N SER A 193 -13.22 10.45 10.97
CA SER A 193 -13.69 11.05 12.20
C SER A 193 -13.60 12.56 11.97
N LYS A 194 -14.73 13.16 11.59
CA LYS A 194 -14.94 14.62 11.44
C LYS A 194 -14.51 15.42 12.69
N ALA A 195 -14.18 14.76 13.79
CA ALA A 195 -13.85 15.36 15.08
C ALA A 195 -12.35 15.49 15.39
N ARG A 196 -11.41 15.00 14.55
CA ARG A 196 -9.97 15.05 14.86
C ARG A 196 -9.23 16.14 14.07
N ASN A 197 -9.29 17.37 14.57
CA ASN A 197 -8.38 18.45 14.19
C ASN A 197 -7.05 18.24 14.91
N MET A 198 -6.03 17.76 14.19
CA MET A 198 -4.66 17.65 14.70
C MET A 198 -3.94 18.94 14.30
N HIS A 199 -3.92 19.92 15.20
CA HIS A 199 -3.05 21.08 15.03
C HIS A 199 -1.60 20.63 15.23
N HIS A 200 -0.90 20.32 14.14
CA HIS A 200 0.56 20.20 14.15
C HIS A 200 1.16 21.61 14.16
N SER A 201 1.14 22.27 15.32
CA SER A 201 2.02 23.42 15.54
C SER A 201 3.41 22.87 15.83
N ALA A 202 4.35 23.09 14.90
CA ALA A 202 5.69 22.49 14.91
C ALA A 202 6.54 22.83 16.14
N GLU A 203 6.10 23.80 16.96
CA GLU A 203 6.84 24.31 18.11
C GLU A 203 6.29 23.92 19.48
N LYS A 204 5.12 23.28 19.59
CA LYS A 204 4.52 22.98 20.90
C LYS A 204 4.80 21.55 21.34
N GLU A 205 5.87 21.36 22.12
CA GLU A 205 6.03 20.18 22.98
C GLU A 205 4.77 20.05 23.85
N THR A 206 4.01 18.97 23.71
CA THR A 206 2.75 18.80 24.46
C THR A 206 3.01 18.25 25.85
N ALA A 207 3.97 17.33 25.96
CA ALA A 207 4.44 16.83 27.24
C ALA A 207 5.90 16.39 27.13
N ARG A 208 6.75 16.95 27.98
CA ARG A 208 8.14 16.53 28.16
C ARG A 208 8.22 15.83 29.51
N ILE A 209 8.45 14.52 29.50
CA ILE A 209 8.68 13.77 30.74
C ILE A 209 10.19 13.71 30.91
N THR A 210 10.72 14.47 31.85
CA THR A 210 12.14 14.51 32.21
C THR A 210 12.34 13.83 33.55
N ASN A 211 13.34 12.95 33.63
CA ASN A 211 13.85 12.35 34.86
C ASN A 211 12.76 11.59 35.67
N LEU A 212 11.92 10.81 35.00
CA LEU A 212 10.92 9.98 35.69
C LEU A 212 11.62 8.84 36.41
N THR A 213 11.82 9.00 37.72
CA THR A 213 12.44 7.99 38.57
C THR A 213 11.44 7.49 39.60
N LYS A 214 11.14 6.18 39.55
CA LYS A 214 10.20 5.55 40.49
C LYS A 214 10.94 4.50 41.31
N GLN A 215 11.07 4.80 42.60
CA GLN A 215 11.75 3.95 43.58
C GLN A 215 10.71 3.36 44.53
N TYR A 216 10.80 2.06 44.77
CA TYR A 216 10.01 1.40 45.82
C TYR A 216 10.93 1.11 47.00
N GLU A 217 10.77 1.90 48.06
CA GLU A 217 11.47 1.64 49.31
C GLU A 217 10.84 0.46 50.07
N PRO A 218 11.65 -0.39 50.73
CA PRO A 218 11.13 -1.47 51.55
C PRO A 218 10.36 -0.95 52.77
N SER A 219 9.21 -1.58 53.06
CA SER A 219 8.28 -1.23 54.14
C SER A 219 8.96 -1.15 55.52
N TRP A 220 8.49 -0.20 56.34
CA TRP A 220 9.01 0.15 57.68
C TRP A 220 9.21 -1.07 58.59
N LEU A 221 8.30 -2.05 58.53
CA LEU A 221 8.37 -3.29 59.31
C LEU A 221 9.62 -4.13 58.98
N TYR A 222 10.04 -4.17 57.71
CA TYR A 222 11.24 -4.91 57.29
C TYR A 222 12.53 -4.17 57.67
N ARG A 223 12.49 -2.83 57.62
CA ARG A 223 13.61 -1.94 57.98
C ARG A 223 13.96 -2.02 59.47
N ASN A 224 12.96 -2.11 60.34
CA ASN A 224 13.17 -2.08 61.80
C ASN A 224 13.24 -3.46 62.47
N ILE A 225 12.51 -4.48 61.97
CA ILE A 225 12.33 -5.75 62.70
C ILE A 225 13.14 -6.89 62.05
N TRP A 226 13.17 -6.96 60.72
CA TRP A 226 13.76 -8.09 59.97
C TRP A 226 15.21 -7.88 59.55
N SER A 227 15.70 -6.63 59.56
CA SER A 227 17.10 -6.28 59.27
C SER A 227 18.10 -6.78 60.33
N ARG A 228 17.63 -7.11 61.54
CA ARG A 228 18.46 -7.72 62.60
C ARG A 228 18.58 -9.24 62.50
N PHE A 229 17.68 -9.91 61.76
CA PHE A 229 17.61 -11.38 61.70
C PHE A 229 18.04 -11.98 60.36
N SER A 230 18.24 -11.17 59.32
CA SER A 230 18.62 -11.65 57.98
C SER A 230 19.79 -10.86 57.41
N LYS A 231 20.85 -11.58 56.98
CA LYS A 231 22.08 -11.01 56.39
C LYS A 231 21.91 -10.43 54.98
N SER A 232 20.73 -10.54 54.37
CA SER A 232 20.49 -10.02 53.01
C SER A 232 19.73 -8.69 53.07
N LYS A 233 20.44 -7.60 52.78
CA LYS A 233 19.88 -6.25 52.63
C LYS A 233 19.03 -6.24 51.37
N ARG A 234 17.70 -6.09 51.50
CA ARG A 234 16.84 -5.85 50.33
C ARG A 234 17.14 -4.46 49.79
N GLU A 235 17.78 -4.39 48.62
CA GLU A 235 18.08 -3.14 47.93
C GLU A 235 16.81 -2.47 47.39
N THR A 236 16.85 -1.14 47.32
CA THR A 236 15.80 -0.32 46.71
C THR A 236 15.64 -0.72 45.25
N VAL A 237 14.46 -1.24 44.89
CA VAL A 237 14.18 -1.63 43.51
C VAL A 237 13.77 -0.37 42.74
N HIS A 238 14.64 0.04 41.82
CA HIS A 238 14.36 1.09 40.84
C HIS A 238 13.48 0.51 39.73
N ALA A 239 12.19 0.84 39.73
CA ALA A 239 11.26 0.34 38.72
C ALA A 239 11.36 1.11 37.40
N VAL A 240 11.76 2.38 37.46
CA VAL A 240 12.08 3.23 36.32
C VAL A 240 13.23 4.13 36.75
N ASN A 241 14.33 4.14 36.00
CA ASN A 241 15.52 4.93 36.30
C ASN A 241 15.77 5.93 35.17
N ASP A 242 15.55 7.20 35.44
CA ASP A 242 15.91 8.32 34.56
C ASP A 242 15.42 8.23 33.10
N VAL A 243 14.16 7.86 32.91
CA VAL A 243 13.58 7.80 31.57
C VAL A 243 13.10 9.20 31.16
N SER A 244 13.75 9.75 30.14
CA SER A 244 13.42 11.04 29.55
C SER A 244 12.97 10.88 28.10
N PHE A 245 11.74 11.30 27.80
CA PHE A 245 11.20 11.28 26.44
C PHE A 245 10.23 12.44 26.22
N THR A 246 10.14 12.87 24.96
CA THR A 246 9.34 14.02 24.56
C THR A 246 8.20 13.54 23.66
N ILE A 247 6.96 13.91 23.99
CA ILE A 247 5.77 13.58 23.21
C ILE A 247 5.34 14.82 22.43
N ARG A 248 5.28 14.70 21.10
CA ARG A 248 4.79 15.79 20.23
C ARG A 248 3.28 15.71 20.03
N ALA A 249 2.66 16.85 19.74
CA ALA A 249 1.24 16.94 19.45
C ALA A 249 0.87 16.04 18.26
N GLY A 250 0.01 15.05 18.48
CA GLY A 250 -0.49 14.15 17.45
C GLY A 250 0.21 12.80 17.34
N GLU A 251 1.21 12.50 18.17
CA GLU A 251 1.83 11.18 18.26
C GLU A 251 1.13 10.31 19.33
N ILE A 252 0.94 9.02 19.06
CA ILE A 252 0.44 8.05 20.04
C ILE A 252 1.62 7.22 20.55
N HIS A 253 2.04 7.48 21.78
CA HIS A 253 3.10 6.71 22.44
C HIS A 253 2.48 5.69 23.40
N VAL A 254 2.82 4.43 23.24
CA VAL A 254 2.42 3.35 24.16
C VAL A 254 3.67 2.78 24.80
N LEU A 255 3.82 3.02 26.10
CA LEU A 255 4.85 2.36 26.90
C LEU A 255 4.46 0.89 27.08
N LEU A 256 5.22 -0.01 26.46
CA LEU A 256 5.11 -1.46 26.67
C LEU A 256 6.23 -1.91 27.62
N GLY A 257 5.92 -2.78 28.58
CA GLY A 257 6.88 -3.21 29.60
C GLY A 257 6.31 -4.34 30.43
N ALA A 258 7.19 -5.20 30.97
CA ALA A 258 6.83 -6.33 31.81
C ALA A 258 6.00 -5.88 33.05
N ASN A 259 5.15 -6.76 33.56
CA ASN A 259 4.37 -6.50 34.78
C ASN A 259 5.33 -6.17 35.93
N GLY A 260 5.40 -4.89 36.32
CA GLY A 260 6.35 -4.37 37.31
C GLY A 260 7.19 -3.18 36.84
N ALA A 261 7.25 -2.88 35.54
CA ALA A 261 8.05 -1.79 34.95
C ALA A 261 7.48 -0.36 35.16
N GLY A 262 6.78 -0.12 36.27
CA GLY A 262 6.32 1.24 36.62
C GLY A 262 4.97 1.70 36.02
N LYS A 263 4.29 0.91 35.16
CA LYS A 263 2.91 1.21 34.75
C LYS A 263 1.98 1.19 35.97
N HIS A 264 1.32 2.29 36.29
CA HIS A 264 0.55 2.42 37.54
C HIS A 264 -0.69 1.51 37.58
N LYS A 265 -0.76 0.63 38.59
CA LYS A 265 -1.98 -0.08 39.02
C LYS A 265 -2.90 0.91 39.74
N ARG A 266 -3.93 1.42 39.08
CA ARG A 266 -5.10 1.98 39.78
C ARG A 266 -6.38 1.75 38.96
N THR A 267 -6.90 0.54 39.05
CA THR A 267 -8.33 0.20 39.00
C THR A 267 -8.45 -1.30 39.31
N SER A 268 -8.94 -1.62 40.50
CA SER A 268 -9.29 -2.98 40.93
C SER A 268 -10.69 -3.33 40.45
N PHE A 269 -10.82 -4.31 39.57
CA PHE A 269 -11.95 -5.25 39.55
C PHE A 269 -11.45 -6.60 39.01
N PRO A 270 -11.91 -7.75 39.54
CA PRO A 270 -11.28 -9.04 39.32
C PRO A 270 -11.97 -9.79 38.18
N PHE A 271 -11.29 -9.97 37.05
CA PHE A 271 -11.28 -11.19 36.23
C PHE A 271 -10.51 -10.94 34.92
N ALA A 272 -9.87 -12.00 34.43
CA ALA A 272 -9.27 -12.16 33.11
C ALA A 272 -7.90 -11.49 32.85
N GLN A 273 -6.92 -12.36 32.52
CA GLN A 273 -5.72 -12.04 31.77
C GLN A 273 -6.07 -11.18 30.54
N ALA A 274 -5.58 -9.95 30.48
CA ALA A 274 -5.56 -9.17 29.25
C ALA A 274 -4.42 -8.15 29.31
N PHE A 275 -3.64 -8.09 28.22
CA PHE A 275 -2.61 -7.10 27.98
C PHE A 275 -3.15 -5.68 28.22
N HIS A 276 -2.64 -4.99 29.24
CA HIS A 276 -3.02 -3.60 29.50
C HIS A 276 -2.25 -2.66 28.57
N VAL A 277 -2.94 -2.23 27.50
CA VAL A 277 -2.58 -1.05 26.71
C VAL A 277 -3.02 0.19 27.49
N VAL A 278 -2.08 0.99 27.96
CA VAL A 278 -2.38 2.31 28.54
C VAL A 278 -2.30 3.32 27.41
N ALA A 279 -3.45 3.70 26.87
CA ALA A 279 -3.58 4.88 26.01
C ALA A 279 -3.84 6.09 26.90
N ILE A 280 -2.86 6.99 27.03
CA ILE A 280 -3.04 8.25 27.76
C ILE A 280 -3.79 9.21 26.83
N LYS A 281 -5.11 9.33 27.02
CA LYS A 281 -5.92 10.38 26.40
C LYS A 281 -6.04 11.54 27.38
N MET A 282 -5.18 12.55 27.25
CA MET A 282 -5.32 13.79 28.02
C MET A 282 -6.43 14.65 27.38
N TYR A 283 -7.51 14.88 28.12
CA TYR A 283 -8.49 15.91 27.79
C TYR A 283 -7.98 17.26 28.32
N ASN A 284 -7.95 18.28 27.46
CA ASN A 284 -7.86 19.66 27.93
C ASN A 284 -9.22 20.05 28.51
N THR A 285 -9.31 20.10 29.83
CA THR A 285 -10.26 20.98 30.53
C THR A 285 -9.49 22.22 30.94
N PHE A 286 -9.74 23.32 30.21
CA PHE A 286 -10.04 24.68 30.68
C PHE A 286 -10.01 25.61 29.45
#